data_AF-A0A1M2W7F7-F1
#
_entry.id   AF-A0A1M2W7F7-F1
#
_cell.length_a   1.000
_cell.length_b   1.000
_cell.length_c   1.000
_cell.angle_alpha   90.00
_cell.angle_beta   90.00
_cell.angle_gamma   90.00
#
_symmetry.space_group_name_H-M   'P 1'
#
loop_
_entity.id
_entity.type
_entity.pdbx_description
1 polymer ?
#
loop_
_entity_poly.entity_id
_entity_poly.type
_entity_poly.pdbx_seq_one_letter_code
_entity_poly.pdbx_strand_id
1 'polypeptide(L)' 'MVLGITPGQALTGSRKLLRTDHVTFAEYGNTGPGASGTRASFSTKLSAPVAIKTVLNSTSWIDPAFL' A
#
# COMPACT_ATOMS: atom_id res chain seq x y z
N MET A 1 11.09 44.39 -3.07
CA MET A 1 10.44 43.65 -1.98
C MET A 1 11.32 42.45 -1.66
N VAL A 2 12.20 42.60 -0.67
CA VAL A 2 13.06 41.50 -0.20
C VAL A 2 12.27 40.77 0.88
N LEU A 3 11.94 39.50 0.68
CA LEU A 3 11.28 38.69 1.70
C LEU A 3 12.37 38.08 2.59
N GLY A 4 12.48 38.58 3.82
CA GLY A 4 13.42 38.08 4.82
C GLY A 4 13.01 36.70 5.33
N ILE A 5 13.93 35.74 5.20
CA ILE A 5 13.87 34.47 5.93
C ILE A 5 14.62 34.64 7.24
N THR A 6 13.90 34.65 8.36
CA THR A 6 14.50 34.64 9.70
C THR A 6 15.07 33.23 9.98
N PRO A 7 16.31 33.09 10.49
CA PRO A 7 16.86 31.79 10.84
C PRO A 7 16.06 31.15 11.99
N GLY A 8 15.50 29.96 11.77
CA GLY A 8 14.82 29.19 12.83
C GLY A 8 13.44 28.64 12.46
N GLN A 9 12.85 29.02 11.32
CA GLN A 9 11.67 28.33 10.82
C GLN A 9 12.11 27.03 10.14
N ALA A 10 12.26 25.96 10.94
CA ALA A 10 12.19 24.62 10.40
C ALA A 10 10.90 24.51 9.57
N LEU A 11 11.00 24.01 8.35
CA LEU A 11 9.85 23.70 7.51
C LEU A 11 9.04 22.61 8.22
N THR A 12 8.14 23.02 9.12
CA THR A 12 7.18 22.15 9.79
C THR A 12 6.37 21.47 8.72
N GLY A 13 6.64 20.18 8.54
CA GLY A 13 5.94 19.32 7.60
C GLY A 13 6.25 19.66 6.14
N SER A 14 7.47 19.34 5.69
CA SER A 14 7.60 18.77 4.36
C SER A 14 6.64 17.59 4.31
N ARG A 15 5.42 17.78 3.78
CA ARG A 15 4.57 16.67 3.36
C ARG A 15 5.39 15.93 2.34
N LYS A 16 6.19 14.95 2.78
CA LYS A 16 6.62 13.86 1.93
C LYS A 16 5.30 13.35 1.38
N LEU A 17 5.07 13.50 0.08
CA LEU A 17 3.89 12.95 -0.57
C LEU A 17 4.03 11.43 -0.45
N LEU A 18 3.59 10.89 0.68
CA LEU A 18 3.47 9.46 0.88
C LEU A 18 2.36 9.05 -0.07
N ARG A 19 2.71 8.24 -1.07
CA ARG A 19 1.78 7.76 -2.10
C ARG A 19 0.88 6.67 -1.49
N THR A 20 0.29 6.95 -0.33
CA THR A 20 -0.46 6.01 0.53
C THR A 20 -1.95 6.32 0.59
N ASP A 21 -2.36 7.52 0.19
CA ASP A 21 -3.72 8.00 0.43
C ASP A 21 -4.72 7.57 -0.65
N HIS A 22 -4.23 7.20 -1.84
CA HIS A 22 -5.07 6.82 -3.01
C HIS A 22 -4.65 5.48 -3.61
N VAL A 23 -4.06 4.61 -2.79
CA VAL A 23 -3.66 3.25 -3.17
C VAL A 23 -4.16 2.29 -2.10
N THR A 24 -4.34 1.04 -2.47
CA THR A 24 -4.72 -0.01 -1.52
C THR A 24 -3.50 -0.87 -1.19
N PHE A 25 -3.16 -0.93 0.09
CA PHE A 25 -2.26 -1.94 0.65
C PHE A 25 -3.11 -2.94 1.41
N ALA A 26 -3.11 -4.20 0.98
CA ALA A 26 -3.97 -5.21 1.58
C ALA A 26 -3.26 -6.56 1.78
N GLU A 27 -3.63 -7.25 2.86
CA GLU A 27 -3.11 -8.57 3.19
C GLU A 27 -4.27 -9.56 3.44
N TYR A 28 -4.09 -10.81 3.03
CA TYR A 28 -5.02 -11.90 3.29
C TYR A 28 -4.24 -13.18 3.65
N GLY A 29 -4.60 -13.82 4.76
CA GLY A 29 -4.15 -15.18 5.08
C GLY A 29 -2.63 -15.37 5.25
N ASN A 30 -1.84 -14.30 5.41
CA ASN A 30 -0.39 -14.40 5.60
C ASN A 30 -0.07 -15.19 6.89
N THR A 31 0.96 -16.01 6.85
CA THR A 31 1.46 -16.80 7.99
C THR A 31 2.94 -16.51 8.28
N GLY A 32 3.43 -16.97 9.42
CA GLY A 32 4.81 -16.75 9.87
C GLY A 32 5.00 -15.51 10.76
N PRO A 33 6.21 -15.30 11.32
CA PRO A 33 6.46 -14.28 12.34
C PRO A 33 6.09 -12.84 11.92
N GLY A 34 6.25 -12.52 10.62
CA GLY A 34 5.92 -11.18 10.08
C GLY A 34 4.43 -10.93 9.84
N ALA A 35 3.58 -11.96 9.88
CA ALA A 35 2.15 -11.83 9.60
C ALA A 35 1.32 -11.28 10.79
N SER A 36 1.96 -11.03 11.93
CA SER A 36 1.32 -10.58 13.17
C SER A 36 1.75 -9.16 13.55
N GLY A 37 1.05 -8.57 14.53
CA GLY A 37 1.35 -7.24 15.07
C GLY A 37 0.62 -6.08 14.39
N THR A 38 0.83 -4.87 14.92
CA THR A 38 0.17 -3.65 14.45
C THR A 38 0.59 -3.29 13.03
N ARG A 39 -0.40 -3.02 12.17
CA ARG A 39 -0.18 -2.51 10.81
C ARG A 39 -0.25 -0.99 10.77
N ALA A 40 0.35 -0.41 9.73
CA ALA A 40 0.14 0.99 9.42
C ALA A 40 -1.35 1.27 9.20
N SER A 41 -1.81 2.47 9.57
CA SER A 41 -3.22 2.86 9.52
C SER A 41 -3.84 2.83 8.13
N PHE A 42 -3.02 2.87 7.07
CA PHE A 42 -3.47 2.77 5.67
C PHE A 42 -3.59 1.31 5.17
N SER A 43 -3.21 0.31 5.97
CA SER A 43 -3.28 -1.10 5.58
C SER A 43 -4.68 -1.68 5.79
N THR A 44 -5.11 -2.53 4.87
CA THR A 44 -6.41 -3.23 4.91
C THR A 44 -6.20 -4.73 5.10
N LYS A 45 -6.88 -5.34 6.07
CA LYS A 45 -6.96 -6.79 6.18
C LYS A 45 -8.19 -7.28 5.40
N LEU A 46 -7.99 -8.16 4.42
CA LEU A 46 -9.09 -8.73 3.66
C LEU A 46 -9.72 -9.90 4.41
N SER A 47 -11.00 -10.16 4.13
CA SER A 47 -11.76 -11.31 4.63
C SER A 47 -11.71 -12.53 3.68
N ALA A 48 -11.27 -12.34 2.44
CA ALA A 48 -11.14 -13.36 1.40
C ALA A 48 -9.95 -13.02 0.46
N PRO A 49 -9.36 -14.01 -0.26
CA PRO A 49 -8.32 -13.72 -1.23
C PRO A 49 -8.91 -13.03 -2.47
N VAL A 50 -8.11 -12.22 -3.16
CA VAL A 50 -8.48 -11.70 -4.48
C VAL A 50 -8.37 -12.85 -5.48
N ALA A 51 -9.48 -13.19 -6.15
CA ALA A 51 -9.49 -14.25 -7.14
C ALA A 51 -8.68 -13.87 -8.39
N ILE A 52 -8.00 -14.85 -9.01
CA ILE A 52 -7.20 -14.62 -10.23
C ILE A 52 -8.02 -14.02 -11.38
N LYS A 53 -9.30 -14.42 -11.52
CA LYS A 53 -10.21 -13.88 -12.54
C LYS A 53 -10.58 -12.42 -12.31
N THR A 54 -10.55 -11.94 -11.06
CA THR A 54 -10.76 -10.51 -10.75
C THR A 54 -9.63 -9.65 -11.32
N VAL A 55 -8.40 -10.19 -11.35
CA VAL A 55 -7.21 -9.48 -11.82
C VAL A 55 -7.00 -9.63 -13.33
N LEU A 56 -7.18 -10.85 -13.85
CA LEU A 56 -6.79 -11.19 -15.22
C LEU A 56 -7.98 -11.31 -16.19
N ASN A 57 -9.22 -11.30 -15.71
CA ASN A 57 -10.48 -11.51 -16.47
C ASN A 57 -10.62 -12.90 -17.14
N SER A 58 -9.54 -13.50 -17.63
CA SER A 58 -9.47 -14.87 -18.18
C SER A 58 -8.14 -15.52 -17.84
N THR A 59 -8.15 -16.85 -17.71
CA THR A 59 -6.97 -17.71 -17.51
C THR A 59 -6.69 -18.63 -18.71
N SER A 60 -7.41 -18.47 -19.82
CA SER A 60 -7.32 -19.38 -20.98
C SER A 60 -5.96 -19.39 -21.69
N TRP A 61 -5.14 -18.38 -21.44
CA TRP A 61 -3.79 -18.22 -21.99
C TRP A 61 -2.70 -18.71 -21.02
N ILE A 62 -3.06 -19.12 -19.81
CA ILE A 62 -2.14 -19.66 -18.81
C ILE A 62 -2.04 -21.17 -19.04
N ASP A 63 -0.82 -21.71 -18.97
CA ASP A 63 -0.59 -23.16 -19.00
C ASP A 63 -1.34 -23.84 -17.83
N PRO A 64 -2.25 -24.79 -18.10
CA PRO A 64 -3.01 -25.49 -17.06
C PRO A 64 -2.15 -26.25 -16.05
N ALA A 65 -0.89 -26.57 -16.37
CA ALA A 65 0.02 -27.23 -15.43
C ALA A 65 0.42 -26.33 -14.25
N PHE A 66 0.18 -25.02 -14.33
CA PHE A 66 0.55 -24.03 -13.31
C PHE A 66 -0.64 -23.22 -12.76
N LEU A 67 -1.88 -23.68 -13.04
CA LEU A 67 -3.14 -23.13 -12.50
C LEU A 67 -3.62 -23.95 -11.30
#